data_AF-A0A3S1BBI5-F1
#
_entry.id   AF-A0A3S1BBI5-F1
#
_cell.length_a   1.000
_cell.length_b   1.000
_cell.length_c   1.000
_cell.angle_alpha   90.00
_cell.angle_beta   90.00
_cell.angle_gamma   90.00
#
_symmetry.space_group_name_H-M   'P 1'
#
loop_
_entity.id
_entity.type
_entity.pdbx_description
1 polymer ?
#
loop_
_entity_poly.entity_id
_entity_poly.type
_entity_poly.pdbx_seq_one_letter_code
_entity_poly.pdbx_strand_id
1 'polypeptide(L)'
;MERQEDLTYLGKTIFKVSGHKEEYEITFFSKRGKDWDYSLHFANESGDEDQLLAVDTRIEEDDEWFDTLLDAALDTMPEEG
;
A
#
# COMPACT_ATOMS: atom_id res chain seq x y z
N MET A 1 12.63 -23.73 -9.88
CA MET A 1 13.31 -22.47 -10.22
C MET A 1 12.29 -21.38 -10.03
N GLU A 2 12.49 -20.64 -8.95
CA GLU A 2 11.60 -19.64 -8.37
C GLU A 2 11.55 -18.43 -9.30
N ARG A 3 10.37 -18.09 -9.84
CA ARG A 3 10.18 -16.88 -10.63
C ARG A 3 10.08 -15.71 -9.66
N GLN A 4 11.23 -15.21 -9.20
CA GLN A 4 11.32 -13.79 -8.89
C GLN A 4 11.31 -13.04 -10.24
N GLU A 5 11.44 -11.71 -10.24
CA GLU A 5 11.76 -10.92 -11.46
C GLU A 5 10.54 -10.49 -12.29
N ASP A 6 9.74 -9.57 -11.74
CA ASP A 6 9.23 -8.33 -12.38
C ASP A 6 8.06 -7.73 -11.57
N LEU A 7 8.12 -7.81 -10.23
CA LEU A 7 7.36 -6.86 -9.40
C LEU A 7 8.14 -5.54 -9.44
N THR A 8 7.71 -4.63 -10.29
CA THR A 8 8.23 -3.27 -10.32
C THR A 8 7.66 -2.57 -9.09
N TYR A 9 8.54 -2.28 -8.13
CA TYR A 9 8.19 -1.40 -7.02
C TYR A 9 7.71 -0.07 -7.60
N LEU A 10 6.52 0.32 -7.21
CA LEU A 10 5.97 1.61 -7.56
C LEU A 10 6.34 2.55 -6.43
N GLY A 11 5.61 2.55 -5.33
CA GLY A 11 5.91 3.43 -4.22
C GLY A 11 5.40 2.86 -2.94
N LYS A 12 5.60 3.63 -1.87
CA LYS A 12 4.97 3.34 -0.60
C LYS A 12 4.51 4.62 0.05
N THR A 13 3.40 4.53 0.77
CA THR A 13 2.91 5.65 1.55
C THR A 13 2.55 5.19 2.94
N ILE A 14 2.75 6.09 3.90
CA ILE A 14 2.38 5.88 5.29
C ILE A 14 1.17 6.76 5.55
N PHE A 15 0.07 6.13 5.97
CA PHE A 15 -1.18 6.82 6.23
C PHE A 15 -1.73 6.44 7.60
N LYS A 16 -2.61 7.30 8.12
CA LYS A 16 -3.27 7.09 9.39
C LYS A 16 -4.78 7.16 9.21
N VAL A 17 -5.47 6.13 9.68
CA VAL A 17 -6.93 6.10 9.65
C VAL A 17 -7.49 6.86 10.85
N SER A 18 -8.47 7.72 10.60
CA SER A 18 -9.12 8.48 11.66
C SER A 18 -9.77 7.54 12.68
N GLY A 19 -9.35 7.65 13.94
CA GLY A 19 -9.78 6.77 15.03
C GLY A 19 -8.80 5.65 15.36
N HIS A 20 -7.82 5.39 14.50
CA HIS A 20 -6.75 4.42 14.77
C HIS A 20 -5.56 5.14 15.40
N LYS A 21 -4.90 4.46 16.35
CA LYS A 21 -3.73 5.03 17.04
C LYS A 21 -2.47 4.87 16.21
N GLU A 22 -2.37 3.75 15.53
CA GLU A 22 -1.23 3.31 14.75
C GLU A 22 -1.27 3.84 13.31
N GLU A 23 -0.10 3.86 12.67
CA GLU A 23 0.09 4.23 11.28
C GLU A 23 0.27 2.96 10.43
N TYR A 24 -0.20 3.01 9.19
CA TYR A 24 -0.16 1.90 8.25
C TYR A 24 0.77 2.26 7.10
N GLU A 25 1.66 1.32 6.76
CA GLU A 25 2.49 1.41 5.57
C GLU A 25 1.87 0.50 4.50
N ILE A 26 1.53 1.11 3.36
CA ILE A 26 1.14 0.38 2.16
C ILE A 26 2.21 0.57 1.10
N THR A 27 2.65 -0.55 0.52
CA THR A 27 3.58 -0.56 -0.60
C THR A 27 2.90 -1.12 -1.83
N PHE A 28 3.02 -0.44 -2.96
CA PHE A 28 2.46 -0.86 -4.23
C PHE A 28 3.55 -1.40 -5.15
N PHE A 29 3.20 -2.47 -5.86
CA PHE A 29 4.02 -3.12 -6.86
C PHE A 29 3.19 -3.36 -8.10
N SER A 30 3.76 -3.21 -9.28
CA SER A 30 3.11 -3.65 -10.51
C SER A 30 3.88 -4.78 -11.16
N LYS A 31 3.14 -5.81 -11.56
CA LYS A 31 3.66 -6.83 -12.46
C LYS A 31 3.30 -6.45 -13.89
N ARG A 32 4.31 -6.05 -14.66
CA ARG A 32 4.19 -5.74 -16.09
C ARG A 32 3.18 -4.61 -16.43
N GLY A 33 2.90 -3.70 -15.51
CA GLY A 33 2.04 -2.52 -15.74
C GLY A 33 0.56 -2.84 -15.96
N LYS A 34 0.11 -4.06 -15.62
CA LYS A 34 -1.30 -4.48 -15.77
C LYS A 34 -1.87 -5.16 -14.55
N ASP A 35 -1.01 -5.79 -13.76
CA ASP A 35 -1.36 -6.37 -12.47
C ASP A 35 -0.81 -5.43 -11.41
N TRP A 36 -1.67 -4.97 -10.51
CA TRP A 36 -1.29 -4.13 -9.38
C TRP A 36 -1.45 -4.98 -8.13
N ASP A 37 -0.38 -5.04 -7.35
CA ASP A 37 -0.27 -5.81 -6.12
C ASP A 37 0.13 -4.83 -5.01
N TYR A 38 -0.30 -5.08 -3.79
CA TYR A 38 0.04 -4.22 -2.66
C TYR A 38 0.37 -5.04 -1.42
N SER A 39 1.13 -4.45 -0.51
CA SER A 39 1.44 -5.02 0.78
C SER A 39 1.15 -4.00 1.87
N LEU A 40 0.15 -4.30 2.70
CA LEU A 40 -0.25 -3.51 3.85
C LEU A 40 0.38 -4.09 5.13
N HIS A 41 0.97 -3.22 5.95
CA HIS A 41 1.50 -3.58 7.26
C HIS A 41 1.48 -2.38 8.21
N PHE A 42 1.74 -2.62 9.50
CA PHE A 42 1.94 -1.52 10.45
C PHE A 42 3.27 -0.83 10.18
N ALA A 43 3.27 0.49 10.10
CA ALA A 43 4.50 1.28 9.87
C ALA A 43 5.44 1.27 11.10
N ASN A 44 4.93 0.91 12.27
CA ASN A 44 5.67 0.84 13.51
C ASN A 44 5.88 -0.62 13.95
N GLU A 45 5.74 -0.95 15.24
CA GLU A 45 6.12 -2.29 15.72
C GLU A 45 4.93 -3.26 15.90
N SER A 46 3.72 -2.81 16.24
CA SER A 46 2.55 -3.69 16.45
C SER A 46 1.25 -2.90 16.58
N GLY A 47 0.25 -3.22 15.76
CA GLY A 47 -1.09 -2.67 15.92
C GLY A 47 -2.16 -3.74 16.08
N ASP A 48 -3.41 -3.29 16.05
CA ASP A 48 -4.57 -4.15 16.22
C ASP A 48 -4.90 -4.87 14.90
N GLU A 49 -4.80 -6.20 14.89
CA GLU A 49 -4.99 -7.02 13.67
C GLU A 49 -6.39 -6.85 13.07
N ASP A 50 -7.42 -6.61 13.89
CA ASP A 50 -8.79 -6.34 13.41
C ASP A 50 -8.84 -5.02 12.64
N GLN A 51 -8.11 -4.01 13.11
CA GLN A 51 -7.94 -2.74 12.39
C GLN A 51 -7.16 -2.91 11.08
N LEU A 52 -6.08 -3.72 11.07
CA LEU A 52 -5.33 -4.00 9.84
C LEU A 52 -6.26 -4.65 8.80
N LEU A 53 -7.01 -5.67 9.20
CA LEU A 53 -7.95 -6.38 8.33
C LEU A 53 -9.07 -5.47 7.84
N ALA A 54 -9.60 -4.59 8.69
CA ALA A 54 -10.61 -3.61 8.29
C ALA A 54 -10.07 -2.60 7.26
N VAL A 55 -8.80 -2.19 7.42
CA VAL A 55 -8.12 -1.31 6.45
C VAL A 55 -7.88 -2.04 5.13
N ASP A 56 -7.39 -3.27 5.18
CA ASP A 56 -7.18 -4.12 4.00
C ASP A 56 -8.48 -4.33 3.22
N THR A 57 -9.54 -4.77 3.91
CA THR A 57 -10.88 -4.95 3.33
C THR A 57 -11.37 -3.65 2.70
N ARG A 58 -11.17 -2.52 3.38
CA ARG A 58 -11.59 -1.21 2.85
C ARG A 58 -10.81 -0.84 1.58
N ILE A 59 -9.53 -1.14 1.49
CA ILE A 59 -8.73 -0.89 0.29
C ILE A 59 -9.23 -1.76 -0.88
N GLU A 60 -9.63 -3.01 -0.61
CA GLU A 60 -10.18 -3.90 -1.64
C GLU A 60 -11.61 -3.51 -2.07
N GLU A 61 -12.45 -3.04 -1.15
CA GLU A 61 -13.84 -2.67 -1.43
C GLU A 61 -14.01 -1.24 -1.98
N ASP A 62 -13.08 -0.33 -1.66
CA ASP A 62 -13.15 1.10 -1.99
C ASP A 62 -12.05 1.51 -2.98
N ASP A 63 -12.41 1.47 -4.27
CA ASP A 63 -11.51 1.76 -5.40
C ASP A 63 -10.98 3.21 -5.35
N GLU A 64 -11.77 4.17 -4.84
CA GLU A 64 -11.34 5.56 -4.66
C GLU A 64 -10.23 5.67 -3.60
N TRP A 65 -10.34 4.88 -2.53
CA TRP A 65 -9.33 4.83 -1.48
C TRP A 65 -8.04 4.17 -1.98
N PHE A 66 -8.15 3.08 -2.74
CA PHE A 66 -7.01 2.45 -3.40
C PHE A 66 -6.29 3.44 -4.32
N ASP A 67 -7.01 4.13 -5.21
CA ASP A 67 -6.45 5.08 -6.17
C ASP A 67 -5.76 6.25 -5.45
N THR A 68 -6.37 6.77 -4.37
CA THR A 68 -5.77 7.82 -3.53
C THR A 68 -4.45 7.38 -2.89
N LEU A 69 -4.40 6.15 -2.36
CA LEU A 69 -3.19 5.61 -1.75
C LEU A 69 -2.11 5.31 -2.79
N LEU A 70 -2.52 4.85 -3.97
CA LEU A 70 -1.62 4.60 -5.09
C LEU A 70 -1.00 5.91 -5.59
N ASP A 71 -1.80 6.94 -5.83
CA ASP A 71 -1.32 8.27 -6.22
C ASP A 71 -0.35 8.84 -5.19
N ALA A 72 -0.71 8.79 -3.90
CA ALA A 72 0.17 9.23 -2.83
C ALA A 72 1.48 8.44 -2.76
N ALA A 73 1.44 7.13 -3.02
CA ALA A 73 2.64 6.31 -3.08
C ALA A 73 3.51 6.66 -4.30
N LEU A 74 2.90 6.96 -5.46
CA LEU A 74 3.62 7.39 -6.66
C LEU A 74 4.25 8.78 -6.47
N ASP A 75 3.57 9.71 -5.80
CA ASP A 75 4.09 11.06 -5.48
C ASP A 75 5.33 11.01 -4.56
N THR A 76 5.42 9.99 -3.70
CA THR A 76 6.61 9.82 -2.84
C THR A 76 7.85 9.36 -3.60
N MET A 77 7.70 8.82 -4.83
CA MET A 77 8.86 8.58 -5.68
C MET A 77 9.40 9.93 -6.14
N PRO A 78 10.70 10.21 -5.94
CA PRO A 78 11.31 11.35 -6.60
C PRO A 78 11.18 11.11 -8.11
N GLU A 79 10.38 11.94 -8.78
CA GLU A 79 10.46 12.09 -10.22
C GLU A 79 11.94 12.40 -10.54
N GLU A 80 12.67 11.42 -11.07
CA GLU A 80 13.97 11.66 -11.69
C GLU A 80 13.69 12.54 -12.92
N GLY A 81 13.69 13.86 -12.70
CA GLY A 81 13.51 14.89 -13.71
C GLY A 81 14.68 15.04 -14.68
#